data_AF-A0A7V7PJY3-F1
#
_entry.id   AF-A0A7V7PJY3-F1
#
_cell.length_a   1.000
_cell.length_b   1.000
_cell.length_c   1.000
_cell.angle_alpha   90.00
_cell.angle_beta   90.00
_cell.angle_gamma   90.00
#
_symmetry.space_group_name_H-M   'P 1'
#
loop_
_entity.id
_entity.type
_entity.pdbx_description
1 polymer ?
#
loop_
_entity_poly.entity_id
_entity_poly.type
_entity_poly.pdbx_seq_one_letter_code
_entity_poly.pdbx_strand_id
1 'polypeptide(L)'
;MACFLASGLLLGGCGVLHRGFLSPAGPVAQIIHDEFLFVCFVMLFVIGPVLLLVPLVAWHYRLSNTKSAYRPQWGFNWSLEGLIWIPPTGIVVLLAVFLWRDTHRLDPYKPLPGEAITVQAIAADWKWIFVYPEEGVAAVNRLVIPAGRPVHLDLTSATVMQSILMPRLAGQIAVMAGMRTQLNIQADRPGSFFGENTQFNGTGFQNQKFGVDAMDEAGFAGWLAEVRAQPNRLDAMEYEKLTRRSTLPNPLAYAAVQPGLFDRVVSLQQPSGHALELEKPPQSPRTVAVDKGMPHDHGKAQ
;
A
#
# COMPACT_ATOMS: atom_id res chain seq x y z
N MET A 1 28.22 2.54 37.88
CA MET A 1 26.76 2.71 37.65
C MET A 1 26.40 3.21 36.22
N ALA A 2 27.30 3.09 35.23
CA ALA A 2 27.04 3.50 33.84
C ALA A 2 26.86 2.32 32.87
N CYS A 3 27.16 1.09 33.30
CA CYS A 3 27.11 -0.10 32.45
C CYS A 3 25.71 -0.75 32.38
N PHE A 4 24.83 -0.46 33.34
CA PHE A 4 23.46 -1.03 33.38
C PHE A 4 22.43 -0.23 32.56
N LEU A 5 22.70 1.04 32.24
CA LEU A 5 21.77 1.88 31.45
C LEU A 5 21.81 1.57 29.94
N ALA A 6 22.89 1.00 29.42
CA ALA A 6 23.00 0.64 28.00
C ALA A 6 22.18 -0.62 27.63
N SER A 7 21.87 -1.49 28.59
CA SER A 7 21.12 -2.73 28.32
C SER A 7 19.61 -2.50 28.18
N GLY A 8 19.07 -1.43 28.78
CA GLY A 8 17.62 -1.11 28.69
C GLY A 8 17.17 -0.57 27.33
N LEU A 9 18.09 -0.04 26.53
CA LEU A 9 17.80 0.54 25.20
C LEU A 9 17.73 -0.49 24.06
N LEU A 10 18.17 -1.73 24.29
CA LEU A 10 18.29 -2.75 23.23
C LEU A 10 17.10 -3.72 23.13
N LEU A 11 16.10 -3.65 24.02
CA LEU A 11 15.10 -4.73 24.18
C LEU A 11 13.63 -4.31 23.94
N GLY A 12 13.36 -3.05 23.57
CA GLY A 12 11.98 -2.59 23.30
C GLY A 12 11.42 -2.94 21.91
N GLY A 13 12.26 -3.37 20.97
CA GLY A 13 11.88 -3.51 19.56
C GLY A 13 11.12 -4.78 19.20
N CYS A 14 11.43 -5.93 19.82
CA CYS A 14 11.00 -7.23 19.31
C CYS A 14 9.47 -7.41 19.21
N GLY A 15 8.69 -6.79 20.11
CA GLY A 15 7.22 -6.84 20.05
C GLY A 15 6.63 -6.11 18.83
N VAL A 16 7.25 -5.01 18.41
CA VAL A 16 6.86 -4.26 17.20
C VAL A 16 7.31 -5.02 15.94
N LEU A 17 8.50 -5.62 15.97
CA LEU A 17 9.01 -6.43 14.85
C LEU A 17 8.12 -7.66 14.61
N HIS A 18 7.61 -8.29 15.67
CA HIS A 18 6.76 -9.49 15.55
C HIS A 18 5.36 -9.23 14.96
N ARG A 19 4.86 -7.99 15.04
CA ARG A 19 3.56 -7.58 14.46
C ARG A 19 3.69 -6.93 13.08
N GLY A 20 4.90 -6.54 12.69
CA GLY A 20 5.18 -5.91 11.41
C GLY A 20 5.62 -6.89 10.32
N PHE A 21 6.15 -6.33 9.24
CA PHE A 21 6.63 -7.09 8.06
C PHE A 21 7.80 -8.04 8.35
N LEU A 22 8.47 -7.91 9.51
CA LEU A 22 9.56 -8.79 9.93
C LEU A 22 9.11 -10.17 10.43
N SER A 23 7.79 -10.38 10.54
CA SER A 23 7.18 -11.65 10.90
C SER A 23 6.17 -12.03 9.81
N PRO A 24 6.64 -12.39 8.60
CA PRO A 24 5.78 -12.72 7.47
C PRO A 24 4.88 -13.91 7.80
N ALA A 25 3.65 -13.89 7.27
CA ALA A 25 2.63 -14.90 7.48
C ALA A 25 1.99 -15.39 6.17
N GLY A 26 2.58 -15.04 5.04
CA GLY A 26 2.16 -15.44 3.70
C GLY A 26 3.31 -15.43 2.71
N PRO A 27 3.13 -16.03 1.51
CA PRO A 27 4.19 -16.22 0.54
C PRO A 27 4.72 -14.90 -0.02
N VAL A 28 3.84 -13.91 -0.26
CA VAL A 28 4.22 -12.58 -0.75
C VAL A 28 5.04 -11.84 0.30
N ALA A 29 4.57 -11.82 1.55
CA ALA A 29 5.29 -11.19 2.65
C ALA A 29 6.66 -11.85 2.92
N GLN A 30 6.77 -13.17 2.75
CA GLN A 30 8.03 -13.89 2.93
C GLN A 30 9.09 -13.45 1.92
N ILE A 31 8.71 -13.29 0.65
CA ILE A 31 9.65 -12.81 -0.38
C ILE A 31 10.12 -11.39 -0.06
N ILE A 32 9.20 -10.48 0.31
CA ILE A 32 9.52 -9.10 0.69
C ILE A 32 10.48 -9.07 1.90
N HIS A 33 10.23 -9.94 2.89
CA HIS A 33 11.07 -10.06 4.08
C HIS A 33 12.50 -10.49 3.73
N ASP A 34 12.64 -11.51 2.90
CA ASP A 34 13.95 -12.06 2.52
C ASP A 34 14.74 -11.07 1.66
N GLU A 35 14.07 -10.36 0.75
CA GLU A 35 14.66 -9.27 -0.04
C GLU A 35 15.14 -8.12 0.85
N PHE A 36 14.32 -7.71 1.82
CA PHE A 36 14.69 -6.68 2.79
C PHE A 36 15.96 -7.06 3.58
N LEU A 37 16.00 -8.28 4.13
CA LEU A 37 17.18 -8.75 4.88
C LEU A 37 18.42 -8.83 4.00
N PHE A 38 18.27 -9.27 2.75
CA PHE A 38 19.36 -9.30 1.78
C PHE A 38 19.92 -7.89 1.52
N VAL A 39 19.06 -6.90 1.25
CA VAL A 39 19.47 -5.50 1.04
C VAL A 39 20.13 -4.93 2.29
N CYS A 40 19.59 -5.20 3.49
CA CYS A 40 20.22 -4.78 4.74
C CYS A 40 21.63 -5.35 4.90
N PHE A 41 21.85 -6.62 4.56
CA PHE A 41 23.17 -7.25 4.61
C PHE A 41 24.15 -6.59 3.62
N VAL A 42 23.71 -6.33 2.38
CA VAL A 42 24.52 -5.64 1.37
C VAL A 42 24.87 -4.22 1.81
N MET A 43 23.91 -3.47 2.37
CA MET A 43 24.15 -2.12 2.89
C MET A 43 25.12 -2.13 4.07
N LEU A 44 25.02 -3.11 4.96
CA LEU A 44 25.96 -3.28 6.07
C LEU A 44 27.38 -3.56 5.56
N PHE A 45 27.53 -4.35 4.50
CA PHE A 45 28.82 -4.62 3.88
C PHE A 45 29.44 -3.35 3.25
N VAL A 46 28.64 -2.45 2.68
CA VAL A 46 29.12 -1.20 2.08
C VAL A 46 29.44 -0.15 3.16
N ILE A 47 28.54 0.04 4.11
CA ILE A 47 28.64 1.11 5.13
C ILE A 47 29.57 0.71 6.28
N GLY A 48 29.62 -0.58 6.63
CA GLY A 48 30.40 -1.11 7.75
C GLY A 48 31.89 -0.74 7.69
N PRO A 49 32.59 -0.96 6.56
CA PRO A 49 33.98 -0.53 6.41
C PRO A 49 34.16 0.97 6.58
N VAL A 50 33.23 1.81 6.08
CA VAL A 50 33.32 3.27 6.25
C VAL A 50 33.18 3.64 7.73
N LEU A 51 32.20 3.08 8.42
CA LEU A 51 31.96 3.35 9.85
C LEU A 51 33.13 2.88 10.74
N LEU A 52 33.89 1.85 10.33
CA LEU A 52 35.06 1.37 11.06
C LEU A 52 36.34 2.12 10.66
N LEU A 53 36.60 2.31 9.37
CA LEU A 53 37.85 2.88 8.87
C LEU A 53 37.95 4.37 9.15
N VAL A 54 36.86 5.14 9.06
CA VAL A 54 36.89 6.59 9.34
C VAL A 54 37.42 6.90 10.75
N PRO A 55 36.87 6.35 11.85
CA PRO A 55 37.41 6.60 13.18
C PRO A 55 38.80 6.01 13.38
N LEU A 56 39.11 4.84 12.78
CA LEU A 56 40.45 4.25 12.86
C LEU A 56 41.51 5.14 12.19
N VAL A 57 41.22 5.67 11.01
CA VAL A 57 42.09 6.59 10.27
C VAL A 57 42.21 7.92 11.02
N ALA A 58 41.10 8.48 11.50
CA ALA A 58 41.10 9.72 12.29
C ALA A 58 41.92 9.59 13.58
N TRP A 59 41.85 8.43 14.25
CA TRP A 59 42.64 8.15 15.44
C TRP A 59 44.12 7.89 15.13
N HIS A 60 44.42 7.08 14.11
CA HIS A 60 45.78 6.71 13.72
C HIS A 60 46.57 7.91 13.17
N TYR A 61 45.94 8.77 12.36
CA TYR A 61 46.56 9.94 11.74
C TYR A 61 46.28 11.25 12.49
N ARG A 62 45.92 11.19 13.78
CA ARG A 62 45.75 12.41 14.60
C ARG A 62 47.07 13.19 14.72
N LEU A 63 46.98 14.52 14.86
CA LEU A 63 48.12 15.45 14.98
C LEU A 63 49.16 15.07 16.04
N SER A 64 48.74 14.42 17.14
CA SER A 64 49.62 13.98 18.22
C SER A 64 50.52 12.78 17.84
N ASN A 65 50.26 12.07 16.74
CA ASN A 65 51.04 10.91 16.34
C ASN A 65 52.18 11.30 15.38
N THR A 66 53.42 11.33 15.89
CA THR A 66 54.62 11.72 15.12
C THR A 66 55.31 10.56 14.40
N LYS A 67 54.83 9.32 14.58
CA LYS A 67 55.46 8.11 14.02
C LYS A 67 54.85 7.65 12.69
N SER A 68 53.82 8.31 12.18
CA SER A 68 53.12 7.89 10.96
C SER A 68 53.77 8.44 9.69
N ALA A 69 53.59 7.74 8.58
CA ALA A 69 54.06 8.19 7.27
C ALA A 69 53.18 9.36 6.77
N TYR A 70 53.62 10.59 7.00
CA TYR A 70 52.97 11.80 6.48
C TYR A 70 53.38 12.05 5.02
N ARG A 71 52.42 12.00 4.09
CA ARG A 71 52.64 12.18 2.64
C ARG A 71 51.66 13.20 2.04
N PRO A 72 51.93 14.51 2.11
CA PRO A 72 51.01 15.57 1.70
C PRO A 72 50.80 15.69 0.19
N GLN A 73 51.72 15.16 -0.63
CA GLN A 73 51.68 15.27 -2.10
C GLN A 73 51.12 14.01 -2.79
N TRP A 74 50.63 13.03 -2.03
CA TRP A 74 50.07 11.82 -2.61
C TRP A 74 48.61 12.02 -3.02
N GLY A 75 48.40 12.34 -4.30
CA GLY A 75 47.06 12.64 -4.83
C GLY A 75 46.38 11.50 -5.59
N PHE A 76 47.10 10.47 -6.03
CA PHE A 76 46.54 9.45 -6.91
C PHE A 76 47.18 8.06 -6.77
N ASN A 77 46.34 7.02 -6.81
CA ASN A 77 46.76 5.63 -6.88
C ASN A 77 45.69 4.80 -7.60
N TRP A 78 46.03 4.29 -8.79
CA TRP A 78 45.16 3.42 -9.60
C TRP A 78 44.57 2.23 -8.86
N SER A 79 45.34 1.60 -7.96
CA SER A 79 44.86 0.43 -7.21
C SER A 79 43.77 0.80 -6.21
N LEU A 80 43.90 1.96 -5.57
CA LEU A 80 42.91 2.47 -4.63
C LEU A 80 41.66 2.97 -5.37
N GLU A 81 41.85 3.64 -6.52
CA GLU A 81 40.76 4.08 -7.38
C GLU A 81 39.90 2.88 -7.83
N GLY A 82 40.54 1.81 -8.31
CA GLY A 82 39.84 0.57 -8.67
C GLY A 82 39.08 -0.05 -7.49
N LEU A 83 39.68 -0.07 -6.29
CA LEU A 83 39.03 -0.60 -5.08
C LEU A 83 37.81 0.22 -4.65
N ILE A 84 37.81 1.53 -4.87
CA ILE A 84 36.69 2.42 -4.49
C ILE A 84 35.54 2.33 -5.50
N TRP A 85 35.82 2.16 -6.79
CA TRP A 85 34.79 2.14 -7.83
C TRP A 85 34.22 0.75 -8.15
N ILE A 86 35.08 -0.26 -8.28
CA ILE A 86 34.66 -1.58 -8.79
C ILE A 86 33.63 -2.25 -7.86
N PRO A 87 33.84 -2.34 -6.53
CA PRO A 87 32.87 -3.01 -5.66
C PRO A 87 31.50 -2.31 -5.63
N PRO A 88 31.37 -0.98 -5.45
CA PRO A 88 30.07 -0.32 -5.53
C PRO A 88 29.38 -0.49 -6.88
N THR A 89 30.10 -0.36 -8.00
CA THR A 89 29.51 -0.58 -9.33
C THR A 89 29.01 -2.02 -9.49
N GLY A 90 29.79 -3.01 -9.07
CA GLY A 90 29.37 -4.42 -9.11
C GLY A 90 28.13 -4.70 -8.25
N ILE A 91 28.06 -4.11 -7.06
CA ILE A 91 26.90 -4.22 -6.16
C ILE A 91 25.66 -3.61 -6.80
N VAL A 92 25.76 -2.42 -7.40
CA VAL A 92 24.62 -1.76 -8.07
C VAL A 92 24.10 -2.61 -9.24
N VAL A 93 24.99 -3.15 -10.08
CA VAL A 93 24.60 -4.03 -11.19
C VAL A 93 23.88 -5.28 -10.67
N LEU A 94 24.41 -5.90 -9.62
CA LEU A 94 23.80 -7.07 -9.00
C LEU A 94 22.39 -6.73 -8.47
N LEU A 95 22.25 -5.68 -7.66
CA LEU A 95 20.97 -5.26 -7.09
C LEU A 95 19.94 -4.89 -8.17
N ALA A 96 20.37 -4.27 -9.27
CA ALA A 96 19.49 -3.95 -10.40
C ALA A 96 18.88 -5.21 -11.05
N VAL A 97 19.67 -6.27 -11.20
CA VAL A 97 19.19 -7.56 -11.75
C VAL A 97 18.20 -8.23 -10.80
N PHE A 98 18.47 -8.23 -9.50
CA PHE A 98 17.54 -8.75 -8.50
C PHE A 98 16.23 -7.96 -8.48
N LEU A 99 16.30 -6.63 -8.41
CA LEU A 99 15.12 -5.75 -8.45
C LEU A 99 14.25 -6.02 -9.69
N TRP A 100 14.86 -6.14 -10.87
CA TRP A 100 14.14 -6.44 -12.11
C TRP A 100 13.36 -7.76 -12.01
N ARG A 101 14.03 -8.82 -11.53
CA ARG A 101 13.44 -10.15 -11.37
C ARG A 101 12.30 -10.15 -10.35
N ASP A 102 12.50 -9.50 -9.21
CA ASP A 102 11.55 -9.54 -8.09
C ASP A 102 10.34 -8.64 -8.35
N THR A 103 10.52 -7.50 -9.04
CA THR A 103 9.43 -6.65 -9.54
C THR A 103 8.44 -7.44 -10.42
N HIS A 104 8.94 -8.30 -11.32
CA HIS A 104 8.09 -9.14 -12.16
C HIS A 104 7.46 -10.34 -11.42
N ARG A 105 8.05 -10.77 -10.32
CA ARG A 105 7.53 -11.88 -9.51
C ARG A 105 6.45 -11.43 -8.55
N LEU A 106 6.61 -10.24 -7.98
CA LEU A 106 5.73 -9.64 -6.97
C LEU A 106 4.68 -8.70 -7.58
N ASP A 107 4.36 -8.86 -8.87
CA ASP A 107 3.27 -8.12 -9.50
C ASP A 107 1.95 -8.39 -8.74
N PRO A 108 1.33 -7.38 -8.12
CA PRO A 108 0.09 -7.55 -7.36
C PRO A 108 -1.06 -8.15 -8.16
N TYR A 109 -1.08 -7.96 -9.48
CA TYR A 109 -2.12 -8.43 -10.38
C TYR A 109 -1.96 -9.90 -10.76
N LYS A 110 -0.78 -10.48 -10.53
CA LYS A 110 -0.51 -11.87 -10.87
C LYS A 110 -1.17 -12.80 -9.85
N PRO A 111 -2.04 -13.75 -10.30
CA PRO A 111 -2.69 -14.67 -9.39
C PRO A 111 -1.67 -15.60 -8.74
N LEU A 112 -1.90 -15.91 -7.46
CA LEU A 112 -1.14 -16.94 -6.76
C LEU A 112 -1.62 -18.33 -7.21
N PRO A 113 -0.74 -19.36 -7.19
CA PRO A 113 -1.13 -20.72 -7.55
C PRO A 113 -2.23 -21.27 -6.61
N GLY A 114 -3.32 -21.78 -7.18
CA GLY A 114 -4.42 -22.39 -6.43
C GLY A 114 -5.79 -21.84 -6.83
N GLU A 115 -6.85 -22.40 -6.25
CA GLU A 115 -8.20 -21.88 -6.42
C GLU A 115 -8.36 -20.68 -5.48
N ALA A 116 -8.45 -19.46 -6.02
CA ALA A 116 -8.58 -18.26 -5.21
C ALA A 116 -10.05 -18.03 -4.79
N ILE A 117 -10.27 -17.45 -3.61
CA ILE A 117 -11.55 -16.78 -3.31
C ILE A 117 -11.49 -15.33 -3.76
N THR A 118 -12.61 -14.79 -4.25
CA THR A 118 -12.67 -13.38 -4.67
C THR A 118 -13.27 -12.55 -3.55
N VAL A 119 -12.60 -11.47 -3.16
CA VAL A 119 -13.09 -10.50 -2.19
C VAL A 119 -12.99 -9.09 -2.78
N GLN A 120 -14.08 -8.35 -2.74
CA GLN A 120 -14.17 -6.99 -3.24
C GLN A 120 -14.04 -6.01 -2.07
N ALA A 121 -13.01 -5.17 -2.09
CA ALA A 121 -12.71 -4.21 -1.03
C ALA A 121 -12.99 -2.78 -1.51
N ILE A 122 -13.88 -2.09 -0.80
CA ILE A 122 -14.28 -0.71 -1.08
C ILE A 122 -13.75 0.19 0.03
N ALA A 123 -12.89 1.14 -0.35
CA ALA A 123 -12.38 2.18 0.52
C ALA A 123 -13.42 3.30 0.67
N ALA A 124 -14.00 3.45 1.86
CA ALA A 124 -14.86 4.59 2.20
C ALA A 124 -14.09 5.56 3.12
N ASP A 125 -14.69 6.70 3.47
CA ASP A 125 -14.08 7.63 4.42
C ASP A 125 -13.93 6.95 5.80
N TRP A 126 -12.69 6.59 6.13
CA TRP A 126 -12.25 5.96 7.38
C TRP A 126 -12.83 4.58 7.70
N LYS A 127 -13.21 3.83 6.66
CA LYS A 127 -13.73 2.45 6.77
C LYS A 127 -13.30 1.63 5.56
N TRP A 128 -13.15 0.33 5.77
CA TRP A 128 -12.98 -0.66 4.70
C TRP A 128 -14.19 -1.58 4.65
N ILE A 129 -14.83 -1.68 3.50
CA ILE A 129 -15.98 -2.55 3.27
C ILE A 129 -15.49 -3.72 2.41
N PHE A 130 -15.56 -4.93 2.94
CA PHE A 130 -15.19 -6.17 2.26
C PHE A 130 -16.45 -6.92 1.86
N VAL A 131 -16.63 -7.15 0.57
CA VAL A 131 -17.78 -7.83 -0.03
C VAL A 131 -17.30 -9.18 -0.57
N TYR A 132 -18.05 -10.23 -0.26
CA TYR A 132 -17.80 -11.61 -0.69
C TYR A 132 -18.87 -11.94 -1.74
N PRO A 133 -18.60 -11.70 -3.05
CA PRO A 133 -19.61 -11.76 -4.09
C PRO A 133 -20.20 -13.15 -4.30
N GLU A 134 -19.41 -14.21 -4.12
CA GLU A 134 -19.87 -15.60 -4.29
C GLU A 134 -20.78 -16.04 -3.12
N GLU A 135 -20.46 -15.59 -1.91
CA GLU A 135 -21.18 -15.93 -0.69
C GLU A 135 -22.34 -14.99 -0.38
N GLY A 136 -22.36 -13.81 -1.01
CA GLY A 136 -23.39 -12.78 -0.87
C GLY A 136 -23.33 -11.97 0.43
N VAL A 137 -22.22 -12.02 1.18
CA VAL A 137 -22.06 -11.37 2.49
C VAL A 137 -21.10 -10.18 2.42
N ALA A 138 -21.14 -9.29 3.42
CA ALA A 138 -20.14 -8.24 3.58
C ALA A 138 -19.72 -8.04 5.03
N ALA A 139 -18.51 -7.52 5.22
CA ALA A 139 -17.96 -7.13 6.50
C ALA A 139 -17.31 -5.76 6.42
N VAL A 140 -17.34 -4.99 7.50
CA VAL A 140 -16.76 -3.65 7.59
C VAL A 140 -15.67 -3.64 8.67
N ASN A 141 -14.48 -3.17 8.31
CA ASN A 141 -13.28 -3.15 9.15
C ASN A 141 -12.83 -4.53 9.67
N ARG A 142 -13.30 -5.60 9.04
CA ARG A 142 -12.85 -6.98 9.31
C ARG A 142 -12.85 -7.77 8.01
N LEU A 143 -11.68 -8.27 7.64
CA LEU A 143 -11.48 -9.19 6.53
C LEU A 143 -11.31 -10.59 7.12
N VAL A 144 -12.04 -11.59 6.63
CA VAL A 144 -11.93 -12.98 7.07
C VAL A 144 -11.58 -13.81 5.85
N ILE A 145 -10.52 -14.59 5.95
CA ILE A 145 -9.98 -15.37 4.82
C ILE A 145 -9.68 -16.81 5.25
N PRO A 146 -9.82 -17.79 4.34
CA PRO A 146 -9.33 -19.14 4.58
C PRO A 146 -7.79 -19.17 4.51
N ALA A 147 -7.15 -19.70 5.55
CA ALA A 147 -5.72 -19.96 5.59
C ALA A 147 -5.36 -21.10 4.62
N GLY A 148 -4.19 -20.99 3.99
CA GLY A 148 -3.69 -21.95 3.01
C GLY A 148 -4.29 -21.80 1.61
N ARG A 149 -5.20 -20.83 1.39
CA ARG A 149 -5.84 -20.59 0.09
C ARG A 149 -5.56 -19.14 -0.39
N PRO A 150 -5.27 -18.95 -1.69
CA PRO A 150 -5.18 -17.62 -2.28
C PRO A 150 -6.47 -16.81 -2.17
N VAL A 151 -6.33 -15.51 -2.01
CA VAL A 151 -7.42 -14.53 -1.98
C VAL A 151 -7.11 -13.47 -3.03
N HIS A 152 -8.02 -13.32 -3.98
CA HIS A 152 -7.99 -12.27 -4.98
C HIS A 152 -8.78 -11.07 -4.46
N LEU A 153 -8.11 -9.94 -4.23
CA LEU A 153 -8.74 -8.71 -3.81
C LEU A 153 -8.94 -7.77 -4.99
N ASP A 154 -10.21 -7.48 -5.29
CA ASP A 154 -10.61 -6.40 -6.18
C ASP A 154 -10.85 -5.13 -5.35
N LEU A 155 -10.09 -4.09 -5.60
CA LEU A 155 -10.05 -2.87 -4.79
C LEU A 155 -10.56 -1.66 -5.57
N THR A 156 -11.37 -0.83 -4.92
CA THR A 156 -11.77 0.50 -5.42
C THR A 156 -11.90 1.47 -4.25
N SER A 157 -11.81 2.77 -4.53
CA SER A 157 -12.24 3.80 -3.58
C SER A 157 -13.63 4.31 -3.93
N ALA A 158 -14.43 4.62 -2.92
CA ALA A 158 -15.70 5.33 -3.05
C ALA A 158 -15.52 6.86 -3.02
N THR A 159 -14.38 7.35 -2.52
CA THR A 159 -14.12 8.77 -2.28
C THR A 159 -12.77 9.20 -2.86
N VAL A 160 -11.74 9.33 -2.02
CA VAL A 160 -10.41 9.82 -2.38
C VAL A 160 -9.42 8.67 -2.58
N MET A 161 -8.24 8.97 -3.10
CA MET A 161 -7.15 7.99 -3.15
C MET A 161 -6.81 7.52 -1.73
N GLN A 162 -6.76 6.21 -1.54
CA GLN A 162 -6.36 5.55 -0.28
C GLN A 162 -5.29 4.50 -0.59
N SER A 163 -4.67 3.90 0.42
CA SER A 163 -3.67 2.84 0.23
C SER A 163 -3.82 1.79 1.30
N ILE A 164 -4.18 0.57 0.91
CA ILE A 164 -4.33 -0.55 1.84
C ILE A 164 -2.97 -1.19 2.09
N LEU A 165 -2.63 -1.42 3.36
CA LEU A 165 -1.43 -2.13 3.77
C LEU A 165 -1.80 -3.27 4.72
N MET A 166 -1.24 -4.46 4.49
CA MET A 166 -1.39 -5.63 5.36
C MET A 166 0.00 -6.21 5.67
N PRO A 167 0.77 -5.64 6.62
CA PRO A 167 2.22 -5.81 6.71
C PRO A 167 2.73 -7.26 6.75
N ARG A 168 1.95 -8.18 7.33
CA ARG A 168 2.32 -9.59 7.49
C ARG A 168 1.88 -10.49 6.34
N LEU A 169 1.02 -10.01 5.45
CA LEU A 169 0.40 -10.79 4.38
C LEU A 169 0.85 -10.30 3.00
N ALA A 170 0.88 -8.99 2.79
CA ALA A 170 1.20 -8.37 1.52
C ALA A 170 1.79 -6.97 1.69
N GLY A 171 2.30 -6.40 0.59
CA GLY A 171 2.74 -5.01 0.54
C GLY A 171 1.57 -4.01 0.64
N GLN A 172 1.88 -2.75 0.35
CA GLN A 172 0.86 -1.72 0.19
C GLN A 172 0.44 -1.58 -1.27
N ILE A 173 -0.81 -1.22 -1.51
CA ILE A 173 -1.29 -0.85 -2.84
C ILE A 173 -2.29 0.31 -2.77
N ALA A 174 -2.11 1.27 -3.67
CA ALA A 174 -2.99 2.42 -3.78
C ALA A 174 -4.32 2.03 -4.43
N VAL A 175 -5.41 2.60 -3.94
CA VAL A 175 -6.77 2.40 -4.45
C VAL A 175 -7.36 3.76 -4.80
N MET A 176 -7.98 3.85 -5.98
CA MET A 176 -8.48 5.10 -6.55
C MET A 176 -9.97 4.96 -6.86
N ALA A 177 -10.68 6.08 -6.85
CA ALA A 177 -12.07 6.10 -7.24
C ALA A 177 -12.20 5.98 -8.76
N GLY A 178 -13.18 5.20 -9.22
CA GLY A 178 -13.41 4.96 -10.65
C GLY A 178 -12.48 3.93 -11.30
N MET A 179 -11.57 3.32 -10.54
CA MET A 179 -10.61 2.31 -11.03
C MET A 179 -10.70 1.03 -10.21
N ARG A 180 -10.48 -0.11 -10.88
CA ARG A 180 -10.30 -1.41 -10.22
C ARG A 180 -8.81 -1.71 -10.11
N THR A 181 -8.35 -1.90 -8.89
CA THR A 181 -6.98 -2.33 -8.57
C THR A 181 -7.02 -3.75 -8.05
N GLN A 182 -6.05 -4.60 -8.41
CA GLN A 182 -6.03 -5.99 -7.97
C GLN A 182 -4.86 -6.24 -7.02
N LEU A 183 -5.10 -7.07 -6.01
CA LEU A 183 -4.07 -7.55 -5.09
C LEU A 183 -4.32 -9.01 -4.74
N ASN A 184 -3.33 -9.86 -4.96
CA ASN A 184 -3.41 -11.26 -4.56
C ASN A 184 -2.67 -11.47 -3.23
N ILE A 185 -3.36 -12.05 -2.24
CA ILE A 185 -2.81 -12.33 -0.91
C ILE A 185 -3.06 -13.78 -0.50
N GLN A 186 -2.30 -14.26 0.48
CA GLN A 186 -2.54 -15.56 1.12
C GLN A 186 -1.98 -15.50 2.54
N ALA A 187 -2.67 -16.15 3.48
CA ALA A 187 -2.14 -16.45 4.81
C ALA A 187 -1.79 -17.94 4.88
N ASP A 188 -0.58 -18.30 5.27
CA ASP A 188 -0.14 -19.72 5.28
C ASP A 188 -0.71 -20.50 6.47
N ARG A 189 -1.01 -19.82 7.57
CA ARG A 189 -1.52 -20.41 8.81
C ARG A 189 -2.67 -19.58 9.39
N PRO A 190 -3.62 -20.21 10.09
CA PRO A 190 -4.64 -19.50 10.84
C PRO A 190 -4.03 -18.52 11.85
N GLY A 191 -4.65 -17.36 12.00
CA GLY A 191 -4.17 -16.30 12.87
C GLY A 191 -4.91 -14.98 12.66
N SER A 192 -4.75 -14.06 13.61
CA SER A 192 -5.27 -12.70 13.48
C SER A 192 -4.14 -11.74 13.11
N PHE A 193 -4.36 -10.99 12.05
CA PHE A 193 -3.48 -9.99 11.50
C PHE A 193 -4.19 -8.65 11.44
N PHE A 194 -3.45 -7.65 11.00
CA PHE A 194 -3.90 -6.28 10.99
C PHE A 194 -3.62 -5.65 9.64
N GLY A 195 -4.54 -4.79 9.20
CA GLY A 195 -4.33 -3.91 8.07
C GLY A 195 -4.78 -2.49 8.38
N GLU A 196 -4.21 -1.55 7.64
CA GLU A 196 -4.50 -0.13 7.79
C GLU A 196 -4.45 0.61 6.46
N ASN A 197 -5.02 1.81 6.47
CA ASN A 197 -4.79 2.76 5.40
C ASN A 197 -3.48 3.54 5.65
N THR A 198 -2.60 3.63 4.65
CA THR A 198 -1.34 4.39 4.74
C THR A 198 -1.41 5.77 4.08
N GLN A 199 -2.45 6.05 3.31
CA GLN A 199 -2.62 7.33 2.61
C GLN A 199 -3.61 8.23 3.36
N PHE A 200 -3.16 9.42 3.77
CA PHE A 200 -3.99 10.38 4.50
C PHE A 200 -5.26 10.75 3.71
N ASN A 201 -6.42 10.58 4.34
CA ASN A 201 -7.74 10.87 3.77
C ASN A 201 -8.66 11.66 4.72
N GLY A 202 -8.09 12.39 5.69
CA GLY A 202 -8.84 13.30 6.56
C GLY A 202 -8.78 12.95 8.05
N THR A 203 -9.69 13.53 8.84
CA THR A 203 -9.63 13.58 10.31
C THR A 203 -9.84 12.25 11.04
N GLY A 204 -10.43 11.25 10.38
CA GLY A 204 -10.60 9.90 10.94
C GLY A 204 -9.53 8.91 10.48
N PHE A 205 -8.52 9.34 9.71
CA PHE A 205 -7.49 8.51 9.11
C PHE A 205 -6.79 7.58 10.12
N GLN A 206 -6.44 8.09 11.30
CA GLN A 206 -5.77 7.34 12.35
C GLN A 206 -6.56 6.11 12.85
N ASN A 207 -7.89 6.14 12.69
CA ASN A 207 -8.79 5.08 13.10
C ASN A 207 -9.14 4.12 11.96
N GLN A 208 -8.63 4.36 10.74
CA GLN A 208 -8.92 3.54 9.57
C GLN A 208 -8.04 2.29 9.55
N LYS A 209 -8.46 1.37 10.41
CA LYS A 209 -7.74 0.19 10.83
C LYS A 209 -8.71 -1.00 10.76
N PHE A 210 -8.25 -2.14 10.28
CA PHE A 210 -9.09 -3.34 10.14
C PHE A 210 -8.36 -4.60 10.58
N GLY A 211 -9.12 -5.55 11.13
CA GLY A 211 -8.60 -6.89 11.44
C GLY A 211 -8.61 -7.77 10.20
N VAL A 212 -7.62 -8.64 10.07
CA VAL A 212 -7.61 -9.71 9.06
C VAL A 212 -7.52 -11.04 9.79
N ASP A 213 -8.59 -11.81 9.81
CA ASP A 213 -8.63 -13.11 10.46
C ASP A 213 -8.48 -14.22 9.42
N ALA A 214 -7.34 -14.92 9.44
CA ALA A 214 -7.16 -16.14 8.70
C ALA A 214 -7.66 -17.33 9.53
N MET A 215 -8.65 -18.05 9.02
CA MET A 215 -9.26 -19.20 9.68
C MET A 215 -9.00 -20.46 8.88
N ASP A 216 -9.11 -21.64 9.50
CA ASP A 216 -9.22 -22.86 8.72
C ASP A 216 -10.56 -22.91 7.94
N GLU A 217 -10.71 -23.86 7.02
CA GLU A 217 -11.91 -23.96 6.18
C GLU A 217 -13.20 -24.08 7.01
N ALA A 218 -13.15 -24.85 8.10
CA ALA A 218 -14.27 -25.02 9.01
C ALA A 218 -14.63 -23.72 9.74
N GLY A 219 -13.62 -22.98 10.23
CA GLY A 219 -13.81 -21.68 10.87
C GLY A 219 -14.37 -20.64 9.91
N PHE A 220 -13.89 -20.61 8.66
CA PHE A 220 -14.42 -19.72 7.63
C PHE A 220 -15.89 -20.04 7.30
N ALA A 221 -16.23 -21.32 7.12
CA ALA A 221 -17.61 -21.74 6.91
C ALA A 221 -18.52 -21.42 8.12
N GLY A 222 -18.01 -21.57 9.33
CA GLY A 222 -18.70 -21.20 10.57
C GLY A 222 -18.96 -19.69 10.65
N TRP A 223 -17.97 -18.87 10.32
CA TRP A 223 -18.13 -17.41 10.26
C TRP A 223 -19.18 -17.00 9.22
N LEU A 224 -19.18 -17.62 8.03
CA LEU A 224 -20.21 -17.36 7.02
C LEU A 224 -21.61 -17.71 7.52
N ALA A 225 -21.77 -18.81 8.25
CA ALA A 225 -23.05 -19.20 8.84
C ALA A 225 -23.51 -18.20 9.92
N GLU A 226 -22.59 -17.73 10.77
CA GLU A 226 -22.87 -16.70 11.78
C GLU A 226 -23.32 -15.39 11.15
N VAL A 227 -22.62 -14.92 10.11
CA VAL A 227 -22.99 -13.68 9.41
C VAL A 227 -24.35 -13.82 8.73
N ARG A 228 -24.63 -14.96 8.09
CA ARG A 228 -25.93 -15.23 7.45
C ARG A 228 -27.10 -15.31 8.41
N ALA A 229 -26.86 -15.61 9.69
CA ALA A 229 -27.89 -15.62 10.72
C ALA A 229 -28.31 -14.19 11.17
N GLN A 230 -27.54 -13.16 10.80
CA GLN A 230 -27.85 -11.77 11.16
C GLN A 230 -28.94 -11.19 10.25
N PRO A 231 -29.78 -10.25 10.75
CA PRO A 231 -30.84 -9.64 9.95
C PRO A 231 -30.35 -8.53 9.00
N ASN A 232 -29.08 -8.11 9.13
CA ASN A 232 -28.56 -6.91 8.48
C ASN A 232 -28.31 -7.13 6.99
N ARG A 233 -28.66 -6.15 6.15
CA ARG A 233 -28.45 -6.18 4.70
C ARG A 233 -27.74 -4.90 4.26
N LEU A 234 -26.74 -5.05 3.40
CA LEU A 234 -26.04 -3.95 2.76
C LEU A 234 -26.77 -3.58 1.46
N ASP A 235 -27.80 -2.75 1.60
CA ASP A 235 -28.52 -2.13 0.48
C ASP A 235 -27.95 -0.74 0.16
N ALA A 236 -28.52 -0.07 -0.86
CA ALA A 236 -28.06 1.25 -1.29
C ALA A 236 -28.21 2.32 -0.20
N MET A 237 -29.26 2.26 0.63
CA MET A 237 -29.47 3.23 1.71
C MET A 237 -28.48 3.01 2.84
N GLU A 238 -28.24 1.76 3.21
CA GLU A 238 -27.27 1.42 4.25
C GLU A 238 -25.84 1.73 3.79
N TYR A 239 -25.53 1.48 2.52
CA TYR A 239 -24.27 1.91 1.90
C TYR A 239 -24.09 3.42 1.97
N GLU A 240 -25.11 4.21 1.63
CA GLU A 240 -25.04 5.67 1.75
C GLU A 240 -24.75 6.10 3.20
N LYS A 241 -25.42 5.51 4.19
CA LYS A 241 -25.13 5.78 5.61
C LYS A 241 -23.69 5.41 5.99
N LEU A 242 -23.20 4.25 5.54
CA LEU A 242 -21.84 3.79 5.82
C LEU A 242 -20.77 4.67 5.19
N THR A 243 -21.02 5.22 3.99
CA THR A 243 -20.06 6.10 3.32
C THR A 243 -20.00 7.51 3.92
N ARG A 244 -20.91 7.87 4.83
CA ARG A 244 -20.81 9.15 5.56
C ARG A 244 -19.56 9.17 6.42
N ARG A 245 -18.85 10.30 6.38
CA ARG A 245 -17.66 10.63 7.18
C ARG A 245 -17.88 10.35 8.66
N SER A 246 -17.43 9.19 9.11
CA SER A 246 -17.54 8.73 10.49
C SER A 246 -16.52 7.64 10.74
N THR A 247 -16.22 7.33 12.00
CA THR A 247 -15.44 6.14 12.37
C THR A 247 -16.37 5.10 12.98
N LEU A 248 -16.06 3.82 12.82
CA LEU A 248 -16.80 2.73 13.47
C LEU A 248 -15.95 2.20 14.64
N PRO A 249 -16.51 2.16 15.86
CA PRO A 249 -15.78 1.62 17.01
C PRO A 249 -15.64 0.09 16.94
N ASN A 250 -16.63 -0.59 16.35
CA ASN A 250 -16.67 -2.05 16.22
C ASN A 250 -16.86 -2.45 14.75
N PRO A 251 -16.28 -3.58 14.31
CA PRO A 251 -16.58 -4.16 13.01
C PRO A 251 -18.07 -4.49 12.86
N LEU A 252 -18.57 -4.42 11.62
CA LEU A 252 -19.95 -4.79 11.27
C LEU A 252 -19.94 -5.93 10.25
N ALA A 253 -21.02 -6.71 10.22
CA ALA A 253 -21.25 -7.73 9.22
C ALA A 253 -22.68 -7.61 8.65
N TYR A 254 -22.84 -8.03 7.40
CA TYR A 254 -24.08 -8.00 6.65
C TYR A 254 -24.32 -9.36 6.01
N ALA A 255 -25.49 -9.93 6.27
CA ALA A 255 -25.90 -11.24 5.79
C ALA A 255 -26.21 -11.28 4.29
N ALA A 256 -26.55 -10.13 3.71
CA ALA A 256 -26.85 -10.00 2.29
C ALA A 256 -26.31 -8.68 1.74
N VAL A 257 -25.76 -8.71 0.54
CA VAL A 257 -25.28 -7.54 -0.20
C VAL A 257 -26.07 -7.36 -1.48
N GLN A 258 -26.33 -6.10 -1.86
CA GLN A 258 -26.91 -5.82 -3.17
C GLN A 258 -26.01 -6.33 -4.31
N PRO A 259 -26.52 -7.15 -5.24
CA PRO A 259 -25.73 -7.64 -6.36
C PRO A 259 -25.15 -6.50 -7.21
N GLY A 260 -23.87 -6.63 -7.56
CA GLY A 260 -23.15 -5.63 -8.37
C GLY A 260 -22.87 -4.31 -7.64
N LEU A 261 -22.89 -4.28 -6.30
CA LEU A 261 -22.58 -3.07 -5.52
C LEU A 261 -21.21 -2.49 -5.91
N PHE A 262 -20.18 -3.34 -6.00
CA PHE A 262 -18.83 -2.91 -6.35
C PHE A 262 -18.75 -2.24 -7.72
N ASP A 263 -19.34 -2.85 -8.75
CA ASP A 263 -19.36 -2.28 -10.11
C ASP A 263 -20.09 -0.95 -10.17
N ARG A 264 -21.17 -0.81 -9.39
CA ARG A 264 -21.86 0.48 -9.26
C ARG A 264 -20.97 1.54 -8.63
N VAL A 265 -20.26 1.22 -7.54
CA VAL A 265 -19.35 2.16 -6.88
C VAL A 265 -18.23 2.60 -7.82
N VAL A 266 -17.66 1.67 -8.59
CA VAL A 266 -16.68 2.00 -9.64
C VAL A 266 -17.31 2.93 -10.68
N SER A 267 -18.51 2.60 -11.20
CA SER A 267 -19.18 3.39 -12.24
C SER A 267 -19.60 4.80 -11.80
N LEU A 268 -20.00 4.99 -10.54
CA LEU A 268 -20.40 6.29 -9.98
C LEU A 268 -19.27 7.32 -9.98
N GLN A 269 -18.02 6.84 -9.95
CA GLN A 269 -16.81 7.67 -9.87
C GLN A 269 -15.98 7.62 -11.14
N GLN A 270 -16.43 6.90 -12.18
CA GLN A 270 -15.83 7.04 -13.50
C GLN A 270 -16.19 8.44 -14.02
N PRO A 271 -15.22 9.37 -14.20
CA PRO A 271 -15.45 10.47 -15.12
C PRO A 271 -15.77 9.79 -16.45
N SER A 272 -16.92 10.08 -17.05
CA SER A 272 -17.41 9.47 -18.28
C SER A 272 -16.32 9.45 -19.36
N GLY A 273 -15.51 8.39 -19.38
CA GLY A 273 -14.37 8.20 -20.27
C GLY A 273 -14.79 7.73 -21.65
N HIS A 274 -16.10 7.58 -21.88
CA HIS A 274 -16.73 7.35 -23.16
C HIS A 274 -17.90 8.33 -23.31
N ALA A 275 -17.58 9.57 -23.69
CA ALA A 275 -18.40 10.24 -24.69
C ALA A 275 -18.27 9.41 -25.98
N LEU A 276 -18.98 8.29 -26.05
CA LEU A 276 -19.37 7.74 -27.33
C LEU A 276 -20.27 8.79 -27.95
N GLU A 277 -19.66 9.53 -28.86
CA GLU A 277 -20.28 10.39 -29.84
C GLU A 277 -21.25 9.56 -30.68
N LEU A 278 -22.40 9.21 -30.09
CA LEU A 278 -23.56 8.72 -30.82
C LEU A 278 -24.39 9.94 -31.17
N GLU A 279 -24.02 10.51 -32.32
CA GLU A 279 -24.91 11.12 -33.30
C GLU A 279 -25.93 12.12 -32.74
N LYS A 280 -25.47 13.36 -32.52
CA LYS A 280 -26.35 14.51 -32.40
C LYS A 280 -26.79 14.93 -33.82
N PRO A 281 -28.08 14.82 -34.20
CA PRO A 281 -28.53 15.32 -35.50
C PRO A 281 -28.36 16.86 -35.57
N PRO A 282 -28.14 17.42 -36.77
CA PRO A 282 -27.73 18.81 -36.92
C PRO A 282 -28.77 19.77 -36.34
N GLN A 283 -28.32 20.64 -35.43
CA GLN A 283 -29.16 21.70 -34.88
C GLN A 283 -29.36 22.80 -35.94
N SER A 284 -30.61 23.09 -36.31
CA SER A 284 -30.96 24.19 -37.21
C SER A 284 -30.45 25.55 -36.69
N PRO A 285 -30.07 26.48 -37.58
CA PRO A 285 -29.48 27.76 -37.17
C PRO A 285 -30.52 28.63 -36.45
N ARG A 286 -30.22 29.09 -35.23
CA ARG A 286 -31.00 30.13 -34.55
C ARG A 286 -30.64 31.50 -35.11
N THR A 287 -31.64 32.20 -35.64
CA THR A 287 -31.58 33.59 -36.09
C THR A 287 -31.23 34.51 -34.92
N VAL A 288 -30.14 35.27 -35.03
CA VAL A 288 -29.77 36.32 -34.07
C VAL A 288 -30.51 37.60 -34.45
N ALA A 289 -31.35 38.11 -33.54
CA ALA A 289 -31.97 39.42 -33.68
C ALA A 289 -30.94 40.52 -33.41
N VAL A 290 -30.82 41.46 -34.36
CA VAL A 290 -29.95 42.63 -34.28
C VAL A 290 -30.70 43.74 -33.53
N ASP A 291 -30.16 44.17 -32.39
CA ASP A 291 -30.59 45.42 -31.75
C ASP A 291 -29.74 46.59 -32.26
N LYS A 292 -30.41 47.65 -32.72
CA LYS A 292 -29.84 48.86 -33.32
C LYS A 292 -30.10 50.03 -32.38
N GLY A 293 -29.04 50.65 -31.84
CA GLY A 293 -29.18 51.84 -31.00
C GLY A 293 -27.87 52.52 -30.57
N MET A 294 -27.12 53.04 -31.55
CA MET A 294 -26.39 54.34 -31.66
C MET A 294 -26.21 55.27 -30.41
N PRO A 295 -25.28 56.27 -30.40
CA PRO A 295 -23.89 56.36 -30.89
C PRO A 295 -22.86 56.94 -29.86
N HIS A 296 -21.58 56.70 -30.19
CA HIS A 296 -20.36 57.52 -30.04
C HIS A 296 -20.38 58.82 -29.20
N ASP A 297 -19.46 58.88 -28.23
CA ASP A 297 -18.80 60.11 -27.79
C ASP A 297 -17.26 59.93 -27.83
N HIS A 298 -16.58 60.98 -28.28
CA HIS A 298 -15.16 61.06 -28.59
C HIS A 298 -14.40 61.80 -27.47
N GLY A 299 -13.21 61.32 -27.09
CA GLY A 299 -12.21 62.14 -26.37
C GLY A 299 -11.26 61.31 -25.51
N LYS A 300 -10.09 60.91 -26.03
CA LYS A 300 -8.78 61.58 -25.88
C LYS A 300 -8.21 61.62 -24.44
N ALA A 301 -7.19 60.77 -24.26
CA ALA A 301 -5.88 61.02 -23.66
C ALA A 301 -5.77 61.78 -22.32
N GLN A 302 -5.32 61.05 -21.29
CA GLN A 302 -4.05 61.28 -20.59
C GLN A 302 -3.56 59.96 -19.98
#